data_AF-H2C5F6-F1
#
_entry.id   AF-H2C5F6-F1
#
_cell.length_a   1.000
_cell.length_b   1.000
_cell.length_c   1.000
_cell.angle_alpha   90.00
_cell.angle_beta   90.00
_cell.angle_gamma   90.00
#
_symmetry.space_group_name_H-M   'P 1'
#
loop_
_entity.id
_entity.type
_entity.pdbx_description
1 polymer ?
#
loop_
_entity_poly.entity_id
_entity_poly.type
_entity_poly.pdbx_seq_one_letter_code
_entity_poly.pdbx_strand_id
1 'polypeptide(L)'
;MRFKSLSVDKRSIEFCYNGVSVKVMLFDGELVVAEEITYEVATGSVLGNMRILLKSGKVYLISPFGQNEVKDPENILQGLRELSELVKGKSTQLYQELSKVLQSYGSRDSN
;
A
#
# COMPACT_ATOMS: atom_id res chain seq x y z
N MET A 1 -4.68 -12.16 7.10
CA MET A 1 -3.37 -11.68 7.61
C MET A 1 -3.53 -11.17 9.05
N ARG A 2 -2.54 -11.24 9.96
CA ARG A 2 -2.65 -10.69 11.34
C ARG A 2 -1.70 -9.48 11.50
N PHE A 3 -2.26 -8.27 11.56
CA PHE A 3 -1.52 -7.01 11.78
C PHE A 3 -1.25 -6.81 13.28
N LYS A 4 -0.02 -6.46 13.68
CA LYS A 4 0.32 -6.27 15.12
C LYS A 4 -0.05 -4.86 15.64
N SER A 5 0.05 -3.84 14.80
CA SER A 5 -0.27 -2.45 15.12
C SER A 5 -0.70 -1.72 13.84
N LEU A 6 -1.48 -0.64 13.96
CA LEU A 6 -1.99 0.14 12.81
C LEU A 6 -2.04 1.63 13.18
N SER A 7 -1.13 2.43 12.63
CA SER A 7 -1.16 3.90 12.66
C SER A 7 -1.74 4.44 11.36
N VAL A 8 -2.50 5.53 11.44
CA VAL A 8 -3.13 6.18 10.29
C VAL A 8 -2.75 7.67 10.34
N ASP A 9 -2.09 8.14 9.29
CA ASP A 9 -1.81 9.56 9.04
C ASP A 9 -2.58 10.01 7.79
N LYS A 10 -2.66 11.32 7.52
CA LYS A 10 -3.56 11.95 6.54
C LYS A 10 -3.61 11.26 5.17
N ARG A 11 -2.52 10.65 4.71
CA ARG A 11 -2.43 9.91 3.43
C ARG A 11 -1.68 8.58 3.53
N SER A 12 -1.47 8.04 4.73
CA SER A 12 -0.72 6.80 4.90
C SER A 12 -1.25 5.93 6.02
N ILE A 13 -1.06 4.63 5.82
CA ILE A 13 -1.30 3.60 6.82
C ILE A 13 0.04 2.97 7.14
N GLU A 14 0.36 2.85 8.41
CA GLU A 14 1.57 2.16 8.87
C GLU A 14 1.17 0.99 9.76
N PHE A 15 1.77 -0.19 9.54
CA PHE A 15 1.53 -1.37 10.36
C PHE A 15 2.79 -2.23 10.50
N CYS A 16 2.89 -2.95 11.61
CA CYS A 16 3.99 -3.90 11.83
C CYS A 16 3.66 -5.28 11.24
N TYR A 17 4.58 -5.81 10.43
CA TYR A 17 4.54 -7.16 9.86
C TYR A 17 5.94 -7.80 9.94
N ASN A 18 6.06 -9.02 10.48
CA ASN A 18 7.33 -9.74 10.63
C ASN A 18 8.50 -8.94 11.26
N GLY A 19 8.19 -8.00 12.16
CA GLY A 19 9.19 -7.19 12.83
C GLY A 19 9.65 -5.94 12.06
N VAL A 20 9.09 -5.70 10.87
CA VAL A 20 9.34 -4.49 10.07
C VAL A 20 8.12 -3.56 10.09
N SER A 21 8.35 -2.25 9.95
CA SER A 21 7.29 -1.28 9.72
C SER A 21 6.97 -1.23 8.22
N VAL A 22 5.70 -1.45 7.87
CA VAL A 22 5.21 -1.39 6.49
C VAL A 22 4.29 -0.19 6.36
N LYS A 23 4.55 0.62 5.33
CA LYS A 23 3.79 1.82 5.02
C LYS A 23 3.06 1.66 3.70
N VAL A 24 1.76 1.94 3.73
CA VAL A 24 0.88 2.05 2.57
C VAL A 24 0.54 3.52 2.40
N MET A 25 0.94 4.11 1.28
CA MET A 25 0.81 5.54 1.06
C MET A 25 0.02 5.82 -0.21
N LEU A 26 -0.80 6.85 -0.14
CA LEU A 26 -1.52 7.36 -1.29
C LEU A 26 -0.82 8.63 -1.83
N PHE A 27 -0.46 8.61 -3.10
CA PHE A 27 0.16 9.74 -3.78
C PHE A 27 -0.46 9.94 -5.16
N ASP A 28 -1.12 11.06 -5.40
CA ASP A 28 -1.74 11.42 -6.69
C ASP A 28 -2.60 10.31 -7.33
N GLY A 29 -3.34 9.56 -6.50
CA GLY A 29 -4.19 8.45 -6.96
C GLY A 29 -3.44 7.12 -7.19
N GLU A 30 -2.15 7.09 -6.90
CA GLU A 30 -1.32 5.88 -6.86
C GLU A 30 -1.18 5.40 -5.42
N LEU A 31 -1.04 4.08 -5.26
CA LEU A 31 -0.85 3.46 -3.96
C LEU A 31 0.51 2.76 -3.93
N VAL A 32 1.32 3.11 -2.94
CA VAL A 32 2.65 2.53 -2.74
C VAL A 32 2.65 1.73 -1.44
N VAL A 33 3.13 0.50 -1.49
CA VAL A 33 3.39 -0.35 -0.32
C VAL A 33 4.90 -0.57 -0.22
N ALA A 34 5.50 -0.18 0.89
CA ALA A 34 6.93 -0.35 1.10
C ALA A 34 7.23 -0.56 2.58
N GLU A 35 8.39 -1.14 2.86
CA GLU A 35 8.98 -1.06 4.20
C GLU A 35 9.39 0.38 4.51
N GLU A 36 9.15 0.84 5.72
CA GLU A 36 9.72 2.07 6.25
C GLU A 36 10.98 1.75 7.05
N ILE A 37 12.12 2.23 6.56
CA ILE A 37 13.44 2.01 7.15
C ILE A 37 13.83 3.29 7.90
N THR A 38 14.12 3.14 9.18
CA THR A 38 14.71 4.21 10.00
C THR A 38 16.16 3.86 10.26
N TYR A 39 17.09 4.67 9.76
CA TYR A 39 18.52 4.49 10.03
C TYR A 39 18.90 5.25 11.29
N GLU A 40 19.65 4.61 12.20
CA GLU A 40 20.11 5.23 13.46
C GLU A 40 20.95 6.51 13.27
N VAL A 41 21.46 6.74 12.05
CA VAL A 41 22.35 7.86 11.70
C VAL A 41 21.76 8.83 10.65
N ALA A 42 20.50 8.65 10.21
CA ALA A 42 19.91 9.48 9.14
C ALA A 42 18.74 10.38 9.59
N THR A 43 18.61 11.50 8.89
CA THR A 43 17.66 12.62 9.03
C THR A 43 16.20 12.28 8.65
N GLY A 44 15.64 11.21 9.21
CA GLY A 44 14.23 10.81 9.03
C GLY A 44 14.02 9.42 8.42
N SER A 45 12.76 8.98 8.38
CA SER A 45 12.39 7.69 7.79
C SER A 45 12.45 7.72 6.27
N VAL A 46 12.86 6.60 5.66
CA VAL A 46 12.88 6.41 4.21
C VAL A 46 12.14 5.14 3.82
N LEU A 47 11.69 5.05 2.57
CA LEU A 47 11.11 3.81 2.06
C LEU A 47 12.20 2.86 1.59
N GLY A 48 11.96 1.56 1.78
CA GLY A 48 12.78 0.51 1.21
C GLY A 48 12.87 0.58 -0.32
N ASN A 49 13.99 0.11 -0.86
CA ASN A 49 14.27 0.08 -2.30
C ASN A 49 13.37 -0.89 -3.07
N MET A 50 12.75 -1.86 -2.38
CA MET A 50 11.69 -2.68 -2.95
C MET A 50 10.32 -2.17 -2.51
N ARG A 51 9.41 -1.99 -3.46
CA ARG A 51 8.06 -1.51 -3.19
C ARG A 51 7.07 -2.02 -4.21
N ILE A 52 5.83 -2.19 -3.77
CA ILE A 52 4.70 -2.46 -4.66
C ILE A 52 4.04 -1.12 -5.01
N LEU A 53 3.80 -0.90 -6.29
CA LEU A 53 3.14 0.28 -6.83
C LEU A 53 1.85 -0.14 -7.53
N LEU A 54 0.72 0.43 -7.12
CA LEU A 54 -0.55 0.36 -7.83
C LEU A 54 -0.70 1.67 -8.61
N LYS A 55 -0.60 1.56 -9.94
CA LYS A 55 -0.75 2.70 -10.86
C LYS A 55 -1.51 2.28 -12.11
N SER A 56 -2.47 3.10 -12.55
CA SER A 56 -3.19 2.93 -13.83
C SER A 56 -3.83 1.54 -14.00
N GLY A 57 -4.47 1.00 -12.96
CA GLY A 57 -5.14 -0.30 -13.01
C GLY A 57 -4.20 -1.51 -13.03
N LYS A 58 -2.89 -1.29 -12.87
CA LYS A 58 -1.86 -2.33 -12.81
C LYS A 58 -1.07 -2.29 -11.51
N VAL A 59 -0.51 -3.44 -11.15
CA VAL A 59 0.32 -3.62 -9.96
C VAL A 59 1.74 -3.90 -10.42
N TYR A 60 2.71 -3.21 -9.83
CA TYR A 60 4.11 -3.31 -10.19
C TYR A 60 4.96 -3.59 -8.97
N LEU A 61 6.01 -4.39 -9.15
CA LEU A 61 7.15 -4.45 -8.25
C LEU A 61 8.21 -3.49 -8.76
N ILE A 62 8.56 -2.51 -7.93
CA ILE A 62 9.70 -1.61 -8.15
C ILE A 62 10.87 -2.14 -7.32
N SER A 63 12.03 -2.23 -7.97
CA SER A 63 13.28 -2.68 -7.36
C SER A 63 14.45 -1.83 -7.89
N PRO A 64 15.67 -1.96 -7.34
CA PRO A 64 16.87 -1.36 -7.92
C PRO A 64 17.12 -1.76 -9.38
N PHE A 65 16.55 -2.87 -9.85
CA PHE A 65 16.73 -3.39 -11.21
C PHE A 65 15.64 -2.92 -12.18
N GLY A 66 14.70 -2.08 -11.72
CA GLY A 66 13.62 -1.53 -12.52
C GLY A 66 12.23 -1.96 -12.05
N GLN A 67 11.27 -1.83 -12.96
CA GLN A 67 9.84 -2.02 -12.72
C GLN A 67 9.32 -3.24 -13.47
N ASN A 68 8.61 -4.13 -12.76
CA ASN A 68 7.99 -5.32 -13.33
C ASN A 68 6.50 -5.35 -12.99
N GLU A 69 5.64 -5.59 -13.98
CA GLU A 69 4.21 -5.81 -13.75
C GLU A 69 3.99 -7.17 -13.07
N VAL A 70 3.21 -7.19 -12.00
CA VAL A 70 2.78 -8.40 -11.30
C VAL A 70 1.60 -8.99 -12.07
N LYS A 71 1.77 -10.18 -12.64
CA LYS A 71 0.76 -10.83 -13.49
C LYS A 71 -0.51 -11.23 -12.75
N ASP A 72 -0.36 -11.75 -11.53
CA ASP A 72 -1.46 -12.26 -10.69
C ASP A 72 -1.47 -11.50 -9.34
N PRO A 73 -1.96 -10.25 -9.30
CA PRO A 73 -1.87 -9.38 -8.12
C PRO A 73 -3.01 -9.59 -7.08
N GLU A 74 -3.86 -10.60 -7.24
CA GLU A 74 -5.11 -10.78 -6.50
C GLU A 74 -4.89 -10.80 -4.98
N ASN A 75 -3.86 -11.49 -4.51
CA ASN A 75 -3.54 -11.54 -3.08
C ASN A 75 -3.10 -10.17 -2.53
N ILE A 76 -2.39 -9.37 -3.33
CA ILE A 76 -1.98 -8.01 -2.96
C ILE A 76 -3.24 -7.14 -2.87
N LEU A 77 -4.10 -7.20 -3.87
CA LEU A 77 -5.34 -6.43 -3.93
C LEU A 77 -6.29 -6.82 -2.79
N GLN A 78 -6.43 -8.11 -2.48
CA GLN A 78 -7.21 -8.58 -1.35
C GLN A 78 -6.67 -8.05 -0.02
N GLY A 79 -5.36 -8.15 0.21
CA GLY A 79 -4.73 -7.62 1.42
C GLY A 79 -4.95 -6.12 1.59
N LEU A 80 -4.87 -5.35 0.51
CA LEU A 80 -5.15 -3.90 0.53
C LEU A 80 -6.62 -3.57 0.79
N ARG A 81 -7.55 -4.38 0.27
CA ARG A 81 -8.99 -4.24 0.57
C ARG A 81 -9.28 -4.52 2.05
N GLU A 82 -8.74 -5.61 2.59
CA GLU A 82 -8.83 -5.93 4.02
C GLU A 82 -8.27 -4.79 4.88
N LEU A 83 -7.11 -4.24 4.51
CA LEU A 83 -6.52 -3.10 5.19
C LEU A 83 -7.41 -1.85 5.12
N SER A 84 -8.00 -1.55 3.96
CA SER A 84 -8.87 -0.39 3.78
C SER A 84 -10.10 -0.43 4.70
N GLU A 85 -10.71 -1.61 4.88
CA GLU A 85 -11.86 -1.77 5.78
C GLU A 85 -11.48 -1.56 7.25
N LEU A 86 -10.26 -1.92 7.65
CA LEU A 86 -9.75 -1.62 9.00
C LEU A 86 -9.57 -0.11 9.24
N VAL A 87 -9.30 0.66 8.20
CA VAL A 87 -9.12 2.12 8.28
C VAL A 87 -10.44 2.87 8.29
N LYS A 88 -11.52 2.29 7.77
CA LYS A 88 -12.86 2.88 7.78
C LYS A 88 -13.30 3.37 9.16
N GLY A 89 -12.97 2.62 10.21
CA GLY A 89 -13.25 2.98 11.60
C GLY A 89 -12.33 4.04 12.21
N LYS A 90 -11.24 4.42 11.52
CA LYS A 90 -10.24 5.39 12.00
C LYS A 90 -10.21 6.68 11.18
N SER A 91 -10.40 6.59 9.86
CA SER A 91 -10.40 7.73 8.94
C SER A 91 -11.30 7.45 7.74
N THR A 92 -12.49 8.05 7.73
CA THR A 92 -13.44 7.92 6.62
C THR A 92 -12.89 8.50 5.32
N GLN A 93 -12.13 9.60 5.39
CA GLN A 93 -11.50 10.21 4.22
C GLN A 93 -10.49 9.25 3.57
N LEU A 94 -9.56 8.72 4.37
CA LEU A 94 -8.53 7.82 3.83
C LEU A 94 -9.14 6.53 3.28
N TYR A 95 -10.19 6.02 3.93
CA TYR A 95 -10.97 4.91 3.40
C TYR A 95 -11.54 5.22 2.01
N GLN A 96 -12.23 6.35 1.84
CA GLN A 96 -12.82 6.74 0.56
C GLN A 96 -11.76 6.88 -0.54
N GLU A 97 -10.62 7.50 -0.22
CA GLU A 97 -9.52 7.65 -1.18
C GLU A 97 -8.92 6.30 -1.59
N LEU A 98 -8.69 5.38 -0.64
CA LEU A 98 -8.22 4.03 -0.91
C LEU A 98 -9.23 3.21 -1.70
N SER A 99 -10.51 3.24 -1.33
CA SER A 99 -11.58 2.54 -2.04
C SER A 99 -11.66 3.00 -3.50
N LYS A 100 -11.53 4.30 -3.75
CA LYS A 100 -11.53 4.86 -5.11
C LYS A 100 -10.38 4.28 -5.95
N VAL A 101 -9.17 4.19 -5.40
CA VAL A 101 -8.04 3.56 -6.10
C VAL A 101 -8.31 2.08 -6.33
N LEU A 102 -8.72 1.34 -5.30
CA LEU A 102 -8.91 -0.11 -5.40
C LEU A 102 -10.07 -0.54 -6.30
N GLN A 103 -11.06 0.33 -6.53
CA GLN A 103 -12.15 0.10 -7.48
C GLN A 103 -11.66 -0.04 -8.93
N SER A 104 -10.58 0.66 -9.33
CA SER A 104 -10.04 0.53 -10.70
C SER A 104 -9.35 -0.82 -10.96
N TYR A 105 -9.25 -1.67 -9.94
CA TYR A 105 -8.63 -3.00 -10.00
C TYR A 105 -9.67 -4.13 -9.85
N GLY A 106 -10.96 -3.81 -9.89
CA GLY A 106 -12.07 -4.75 -9.66
C GLY A 106 -13.04 -4.93 -10.83
N SER A 107 -12.82 -4.29 -11.97
CA SER A 107 -13.73 -4.32 -13.13
C SER A 107 -13.09 -4.96 -14.36
N ARG A 108 -12.67 -6.23 -14.23
CA ARG A 108 -12.21 -7.04 -15.37
C ARG A 108 -13.20 -8.11 -15.82
N ASP A 109 -14.45 -8.04 -15.38
CA ASP A 109 -15.55 -8.88 -15.87
C ASP A 109 -16.78 -8.02 -16.20
N SER A 110 -16.80 -7.42 -17.40
CA SER A 110 -18.00 -7.14 -18.20
C SER A 110 -17.61 -6.49 -19.54
N ASN A 111 -17.13 -7.33 -20.47
CA ASN A 111 -17.38 -7.22 -21.92
C ASN A 111 -16.94 -8.51 -22.59
#